data_AF-A0A1U7SRU7-F1
#
_entry.id   AF-A0A1U7SRU7-F1
#
_cell.length_a   1.000
_cell.length_b   1.000
_cell.length_c   1.000
_cell.angle_alpha   90.00
_cell.angle_beta   90.00
_cell.angle_gamma   90.00
#
_symmetry.space_group_name_H-M   'P 1'
#
loop_
_entity.id
_entity.type
_entity.pdbx_description
1 polymer ?
#
loop_
_entity_poly.entity_id
_entity_poly.type
_entity_poly.pdbx_seq_one_letter_code
_entity_poly.pdbx_strand_id
1 'polypeptide(L)'
;MCFAKEQQKERRMDASEKQQDLVSADLDVERKPVSGLTSHSQQQCPAWCPAGWIGYQRKCYYFSEIEKSWNESQRHCSSLGASLAMIDSQEDLAFMMRYKGIAEHWVGLWRGNEGQPWKWTNGTGFSHRFPIRGGGGCAYLNDKAVSSSRCTTERHWVCSLQSTRTADLEDTTQGSQVLKHL
;
A
#
# COMPACT_ATOMS: atom_id res chain seq x y z
N MET A 1 9.74 19.60 3.00
CA MET A 1 9.16 18.40 3.64
C MET A 1 7.70 18.34 3.21
N CYS A 2 7.29 17.35 2.43
CA CYS A 2 5.89 17.24 2.01
C CYS A 2 5.07 16.75 3.20
N PHE A 3 4.15 17.60 3.66
CA PHE A 3 3.20 17.27 4.71
C PHE A 3 2.28 16.16 4.21
N ALA A 4 2.40 14.97 4.81
CA ALA A 4 1.32 13.99 4.78
C ALA A 4 0.13 14.63 5.48
N LYS A 5 -1.04 14.65 4.84
CA LYS A 5 -2.28 15.00 5.54
C LYS A 5 -2.54 13.93 6.58
N GLU A 6 -2.28 14.28 7.82
CA GLU A 6 -2.67 13.52 9.00
C GLU A 6 -4.20 13.48 9.06
N GLN A 7 -4.79 12.32 8.79
CA GLN A 7 -6.23 12.11 8.98
C GLN A 7 -6.48 11.79 10.45
N GLN A 8 -6.91 12.80 11.21
CA GLN A 8 -7.42 12.64 12.56
C GLN A 8 -8.72 11.83 12.56
N LYS A 9 -8.64 10.68 13.22
CA LYS A 9 -9.77 9.94 13.79
C LYS A 9 -10.24 10.67 15.06
N GLU A 10 -11.55 10.90 15.19
CA GLU A 10 -12.40 11.33 16.35
C GLU A 10 -13.28 12.55 15.98
N ARG A 11 -14.58 12.71 16.25
CA ARG A 11 -15.62 12.10 17.11
C ARG A 11 -17.01 12.57 16.59
N ARG A 12 -18.10 11.84 16.86
CA ARG A 12 -19.49 12.34 16.74
C ARG A 12 -19.85 13.24 17.94
N MET A 13 -20.51 14.38 17.71
CA MET A 13 -21.55 14.98 18.58
C MET A 13 -22.30 16.07 17.80
N ASP A 14 -23.62 16.11 17.98
CA ASP A 14 -24.60 17.01 17.35
C ASP A 14 -25.16 18.00 18.39
N ALA A 15 -25.45 19.24 17.98
CA ALA A 15 -26.51 20.16 18.44
C ALA A 15 -26.22 21.63 18.04
N SER A 16 -27.25 22.28 17.48
CA SER A 16 -27.42 23.72 17.18
C SER A 16 -26.96 24.65 18.31
N GLU A 17 -26.41 25.85 18.11
CA GLU A 17 -27.04 27.12 17.63
C GLU A 17 -25.96 28.21 17.82
N LYS A 18 -25.65 29.17 16.92
CA LYS A 18 -26.38 30.43 16.67
C LYS A 18 -25.75 31.23 15.52
N GLN A 19 -26.63 32.01 14.91
CA GLN A 19 -26.59 32.83 13.70
C GLN A 19 -26.15 34.28 13.98
N GLN A 20 -25.44 34.92 13.00
CA GLN A 20 -25.37 36.37 12.66
C GLN A 20 -24.82 37.38 13.71
N ASP A 21 -24.18 38.52 13.41
CA ASP A 21 -23.77 39.30 12.22
C ASP A 21 -22.73 40.35 12.73
N LEU A 22 -21.88 40.92 11.86
CA LEU A 22 -21.56 42.38 11.73
C LEU A 22 -20.29 42.65 10.91
N VAL A 23 -20.32 43.78 10.20
CA VAL A 23 -19.64 44.13 8.95
C VAL A 23 -18.46 45.12 9.12
N SER A 24 -17.50 45.01 8.20
CA SER A 24 -16.50 45.98 7.68
C SER A 24 -15.35 46.51 8.54
N ALA A 25 -14.14 46.36 7.99
CA ALA A 25 -13.19 47.48 7.78
C ALA A 25 -12.21 47.14 6.63
N ASP A 26 -12.12 48.06 5.68
CA ASP A 26 -11.35 48.03 4.43
C ASP A 26 -9.84 48.20 4.63
N LEU A 27 -9.04 47.46 3.85
CA LEU A 27 -7.70 47.88 3.41
C LEU A 27 -7.52 47.50 1.94
N ASP A 28 -7.68 48.50 1.07
CA ASP A 28 -7.36 48.45 -0.35
C ASP A 28 -5.87 48.20 -0.57
N VAL A 29 -5.52 47.03 -1.13
CA VAL A 29 -4.24 46.83 -1.81
C VAL A 29 -4.54 46.68 -3.30
N GLU A 30 -4.15 47.73 -4.02
CA GLU A 30 -4.24 47.92 -5.46
C GLU A 30 -3.72 46.68 -6.23
N ARG A 31 -4.62 46.02 -6.99
CA ARG A 31 -4.29 44.89 -7.87
C ARG A 31 -3.66 45.43 -9.16
N LYS A 32 -2.34 45.31 -9.31
CA LYS A 32 -1.70 45.43 -10.63
C LYS A 32 -1.99 44.17 -11.47
N PRO A 33 -2.28 44.31 -12.78
CA PRO A 33 -2.54 43.17 -13.64
C PRO A 33 -1.20 42.49 -13.97
N VAL A 34 -0.94 41.31 -13.39
CA VAL A 34 0.12 40.44 -13.89
C VAL A 34 -0.48 39.61 -15.02
N SER A 35 -0.30 40.11 -16.25
CA SER A 35 -0.46 39.31 -17.45
C SER A 35 0.49 38.11 -17.39
N GLY A 36 -0.07 36.90 -17.48
CA GLY A 36 0.66 35.70 -17.86
C GLY A 36 1.47 35.01 -16.76
N LEU A 37 0.82 34.10 -16.03
CA LEU A 37 1.49 32.94 -15.41
C LEU A 37 0.69 31.67 -15.69
N THR A 38 0.68 31.25 -16.96
CA THR A 38 0.49 29.84 -17.29
C THR A 38 1.78 29.10 -16.96
N SER A 39 1.90 28.62 -15.74
CA SER A 39 2.79 27.50 -15.43
C SER A 39 2.20 26.74 -14.26
N HIS A 40 1.21 25.89 -14.55
CA HIS A 40 0.98 24.73 -13.71
C HIS A 40 2.15 23.77 -13.97
N SER A 41 3.31 24.09 -13.39
CA SER A 41 4.33 23.09 -13.13
C SER A 41 3.67 22.13 -12.15
N GLN A 42 3.07 21.07 -12.69
CA GLN A 42 2.86 19.85 -11.93
C GLN A 42 4.26 19.38 -11.56
N GLN A 43 4.75 19.86 -10.42
CA GLN A 43 5.89 19.26 -9.75
C GLN A 43 5.44 17.83 -9.43
N GLN A 44 5.76 16.91 -10.33
CA GLN A 44 5.53 15.48 -10.13
C GLN A 44 6.47 15.08 -8.98
N CYS A 45 5.98 15.10 -7.74
CA CYS A 45 6.64 14.36 -6.68
C CYS A 45 6.73 12.91 -7.18
N PRO A 46 7.89 12.25 -7.12
CA PRO A 46 7.93 10.80 -7.31
C PRO A 46 6.95 10.22 -6.31
N ALA A 47 5.80 9.75 -6.80
CA ALA A 47 4.79 9.16 -5.94
C ALA A 47 5.41 7.84 -5.46
N TRP A 48 5.92 7.84 -4.24
CA TRP A 48 6.48 6.62 -3.64
C TRP A 48 5.44 5.50 -3.62
N CYS A 49 4.15 5.86 -3.52
CA CYS A 49 3.03 4.94 -3.66
C CYS A 49 1.86 5.57 -4.43
N PRO A 50 1.03 4.78 -5.12
CA PRO A 50 -0.20 5.26 -5.74
C PRO A 50 -1.15 5.91 -4.73
N ALA A 51 -2.03 6.78 -5.19
CA ALA A 51 -3.04 7.40 -4.34
C ALA A 51 -3.92 6.33 -3.66
N GLY A 52 -4.17 6.48 -2.35
CA GLY A 52 -4.92 5.51 -1.55
C GLY A 52 -4.08 4.34 -1.01
N TRP A 53 -2.76 4.31 -1.27
CA TRP A 53 -1.86 3.30 -0.73
C TRP A 53 -1.00 3.87 0.40
N ILE A 54 -0.60 3.00 1.32
CA ILE A 54 0.25 3.34 2.47
C ILE A 54 1.68 2.89 2.18
N GLY A 55 2.64 3.82 2.26
CA GLY A 55 4.06 3.53 2.06
C GLY A 55 4.77 3.12 3.36
N TYR A 56 5.49 2.00 3.34
CA TYR A 56 6.35 1.54 4.43
C TYR A 56 7.52 0.71 3.89
N GLN A 57 8.75 0.95 4.34
CA GLN A 57 9.96 0.18 3.98
C GLN A 57 10.11 -0.11 2.47
N ARG A 58 9.98 0.93 1.63
CA ARG A 58 10.03 0.82 0.16
C ARG A 58 8.97 -0.11 -0.45
N LYS A 59 7.87 -0.34 0.25
CA LYS A 59 6.69 -1.01 -0.26
C LYS A 59 5.48 -0.12 -0.15
N CYS A 60 4.53 -0.38 -1.01
CA CYS A 60 3.21 0.23 -0.98
C CYS A 60 2.19 -0.83 -0.63
N TYR A 61 1.31 -0.51 0.30
CA TYR A 61 0.26 -1.40 0.79
C TYR A 61 -1.12 -0.82 0.51
N TYR A 62 -2.00 -1.66 -0.04
CA TYR A 62 -3.41 -1.35 -0.21
C TYR A 62 -4.23 -2.31 0.64
N PHE A 63 -5.12 -1.76 1.46
CA PHE A 63 -6.04 -2.52 2.30
C PHE A 63 -7.43 -2.43 1.68
N SER A 64 -8.07 -3.59 1.44
CA SER A 64 -9.37 -3.61 0.77
C SER A 64 -10.50 -3.11 1.66
N GLU A 65 -11.49 -2.48 1.05
CA GLU A 65 -12.73 -2.04 1.72
C GLU A 65 -13.83 -3.11 1.71
N ILE A 66 -13.69 -4.12 0.84
CA ILE A 66 -14.64 -5.23 0.70
C ILE A 66 -13.94 -6.56 0.94
N GLU A 67 -14.74 -7.61 1.08
CA GLU A 67 -14.27 -8.99 1.26
C GLU A 67 -14.33 -9.79 -0.05
N LYS A 68 -13.36 -10.69 -0.23
CA LYS A 68 -13.27 -11.63 -1.36
C LYS A 68 -12.57 -12.92 -0.95
N SER A 69 -12.71 -13.97 -1.77
CA SER A 69 -11.88 -15.17 -1.63
C SER A 69 -10.40 -14.85 -1.87
N TRP A 70 -9.49 -15.72 -1.41
CA TRP A 70 -8.05 -15.49 -1.57
C TRP A 70 -7.65 -15.34 -3.05
N ASN A 71 -8.21 -16.18 -3.92
CA ASN A 71 -7.90 -16.17 -5.36
C ASN A 71 -8.44 -14.92 -6.06
N GLU A 72 -9.64 -14.47 -5.69
CA GLU A 72 -10.19 -13.20 -6.21
C GLU A 72 -9.40 -11.99 -5.72
N SER A 73 -8.95 -12.03 -4.46
CA SER A 73 -8.10 -11.00 -3.87
C SER A 73 -6.76 -10.89 -4.59
N GLN A 74 -6.12 -12.03 -4.89
CA GLN A 74 -4.90 -12.07 -5.70
C GLN A 74 -5.15 -11.51 -7.11
N ARG A 75 -6.25 -11.88 -7.77
CA ARG A 75 -6.62 -11.32 -9.08
C ARG A 75 -6.79 -9.80 -9.03
N HIS A 76 -7.41 -9.28 -7.98
CA HIS A 76 -7.55 -7.84 -7.78
C HIS A 76 -6.19 -7.15 -7.58
N CYS A 77 -5.29 -7.71 -6.76
CA CYS A 77 -3.95 -7.15 -6.62
C CYS A 77 -3.20 -7.15 -7.96
N SER A 78 -3.30 -8.24 -8.73
CA SER A 78 -2.69 -8.33 -10.05
C SER A 78 -3.23 -7.30 -11.04
N SER A 79 -4.53 -6.98 -11.01
CA SER A 79 -5.09 -5.90 -11.85
C SER A 79 -4.56 -4.50 -11.49
N LEU A 80 -3.96 -4.34 -10.30
CA LEU A 80 -3.32 -3.11 -9.84
C LEU A 80 -1.79 -3.13 -10.04
N GLY A 81 -1.25 -4.11 -10.76
CA GLY A 81 0.21 -4.28 -10.91
C GLY A 81 0.90 -4.71 -9.61
N ALA A 82 0.16 -5.31 -8.68
CA ALA A 82 0.62 -5.74 -7.37
C ALA A 82 0.36 -7.24 -7.15
N SER A 83 0.69 -7.71 -5.95
CA SER A 83 0.35 -9.06 -5.48
C SER A 83 -0.29 -8.98 -4.11
N LEU A 84 -0.99 -10.04 -3.67
CA LEU A 84 -1.30 -10.16 -2.24
C LEU A 84 -0.01 -10.01 -1.43
N ALA A 85 -0.12 -9.34 -0.28
CA ALA A 85 1.03 -8.79 0.41
C ALA A 85 2.04 -9.87 0.82
N MET A 86 3.31 -9.63 0.49
CA MET A 86 4.43 -10.45 0.96
C MET A 86 5.02 -9.86 2.24
N ILE A 87 5.36 -10.74 3.17
CA ILE A 87 5.92 -10.39 4.48
C ILE A 87 7.39 -10.81 4.49
N ASP A 88 8.28 -9.87 4.18
CA ASP A 88 9.71 -10.17 4.01
C ASP A 88 10.48 -10.06 5.34
N SER A 89 9.93 -9.29 6.28
CA SER A 89 10.54 -8.95 7.56
C SER A 89 9.52 -8.99 8.71
N GLN A 90 10.02 -9.05 9.94
CA GLN A 90 9.16 -8.96 11.12
C GLN A 90 8.56 -7.55 11.25
N GLU A 91 9.28 -6.55 10.76
CA GLU A 91 8.88 -5.15 10.69
C GLU A 91 7.68 -4.95 9.74
N ASP A 92 7.66 -5.65 8.60
CA ASP A 92 6.51 -5.65 7.67
C ASP A 92 5.28 -6.23 8.36
N LEU A 93 5.45 -7.37 9.06
CA LEU A 93 4.35 -8.01 9.79
C LEU A 93 3.81 -7.07 10.87
N ALA A 94 4.70 -6.48 11.68
CA ALA A 94 4.32 -5.56 12.74
C ALA A 94 3.56 -4.33 12.19
N PHE A 95 4.03 -3.76 11.07
CA PHE A 95 3.36 -2.67 10.38
C PHE A 95 1.94 -3.06 9.95
N MET A 96 1.78 -4.17 9.22
CA MET A 96 0.46 -4.60 8.75
C MET A 96 -0.50 -4.91 9.89
N MET A 97 -0.02 -5.57 10.95
CA MET A 97 -0.84 -5.85 12.15
C MET A 97 -1.31 -4.58 12.84
N ARG A 98 -0.48 -3.52 12.85
CA ARG A 98 -0.82 -2.22 13.46
C ARG A 98 -1.83 -1.41 12.64
N TYR A 99 -1.80 -1.57 11.31
CA TYR A 99 -2.59 -0.77 10.36
C TYR A 99 -3.89 -1.40 9.89
N LYS A 100 -3.98 -2.73 9.80
CA LYS A 100 -5.14 -3.45 9.24
C LYS A 100 -6.47 -3.23 10.00
N GLY A 101 -6.43 -2.62 11.17
CA GLY A 101 -7.60 -2.47 12.04
C GLY A 101 -8.13 -3.82 12.57
N ILE A 102 -9.43 -3.89 12.79
CA ILE A 102 -10.10 -5.06 13.41
C ILE A 102 -10.34 -6.21 12.42
N ALA A 103 -10.46 -5.91 11.13
CA ALA A 103 -10.82 -6.91 10.12
C ALA A 103 -9.68 -7.92 9.87
N GLU A 104 -10.06 -9.10 9.40
CA GLU A 104 -9.15 -10.17 9.03
C GLU A 104 -8.76 -9.99 7.55
N HIS A 105 -7.47 -10.11 7.24
CA HIS A 105 -6.96 -9.79 5.90
C HIS A 105 -6.14 -10.90 5.28
N TRP A 106 -6.47 -11.33 4.06
CA TRP A 106 -5.61 -12.20 3.26
C TRP A 106 -4.23 -11.58 3.00
N VAL A 107 -3.21 -12.43 3.02
CA VAL A 107 -1.84 -12.13 2.59
C VAL A 107 -1.39 -13.15 1.54
N GLY A 108 -0.29 -12.87 0.85
CA GLY A 108 0.15 -13.61 -0.33
C GLY A 108 0.75 -14.98 -0.06
N LEU A 109 0.43 -15.61 1.07
CA LEU A 109 0.98 -16.89 1.48
C LEU A 109 -0.08 -18.00 1.40
N TRP A 110 0.27 -19.08 0.72
CA TRP A 110 -0.64 -20.21 0.48
C TRP A 110 0.10 -21.55 0.44
N ARG A 111 -0.66 -22.64 0.55
CA ARG A 111 -0.22 -24.02 0.37
C ARG A 111 -1.37 -24.84 -0.22
N GLY A 112 -1.04 -25.93 -0.92
CA GLY A 112 -2.05 -26.80 -1.55
C GLY A 112 -2.93 -27.52 -0.52
N ASN A 113 -2.31 -28.19 0.45
CA ASN A 113 -2.98 -28.95 1.51
C ASN A 113 -2.25 -28.77 2.84
N GLU A 114 -2.89 -29.18 3.94
CA GLU A 114 -2.22 -29.28 5.25
C GLU A 114 -0.96 -30.17 5.14
N GLY A 115 0.13 -29.74 5.78
CA GLY A 115 1.44 -30.41 5.69
C GLY A 115 2.28 -30.05 4.45
N GLN A 116 1.71 -29.43 3.42
CA GLN A 116 2.50 -28.94 2.28
C GLN A 116 3.25 -27.64 2.63
N PRO A 117 4.42 -27.40 2.01
CA PRO A 117 5.20 -26.20 2.26
C PRO A 117 4.44 -24.94 1.82
N TRP A 118 4.57 -23.89 2.61
CA TRP A 118 4.03 -22.57 2.31
C TRP A 118 4.84 -21.89 1.21
N LYS A 119 4.13 -21.23 0.28
CA LYS A 119 4.71 -20.47 -0.82
C LYS A 119 4.09 -19.08 -0.89
N TRP A 120 4.91 -18.12 -1.27
CA TRP A 120 4.46 -16.79 -1.66
C TRP A 120 3.88 -16.81 -3.07
N THR A 121 3.13 -15.76 -3.42
CA THR A 121 2.51 -15.59 -4.74
C THR A 121 3.52 -15.50 -5.88
N ASN A 122 4.76 -15.09 -5.60
CA ASN A 122 5.88 -15.13 -6.55
C ASN A 122 6.55 -16.51 -6.70
N GLY A 123 6.02 -17.54 -6.02
CA GLY A 123 6.53 -18.91 -6.07
C GLY A 123 7.66 -19.22 -5.08
N THR A 124 8.22 -18.22 -4.40
CA THR A 124 9.29 -18.43 -3.40
C THR A 124 8.74 -19.14 -2.15
N GLY A 125 9.58 -20.00 -1.56
CA GLY A 125 9.23 -20.72 -0.34
C GLY A 125 9.20 -19.82 0.89
N PHE A 126 8.31 -20.11 1.84
CA PHE A 126 8.27 -19.43 3.12
C PHE A 126 9.43 -19.89 4.03
N SER A 127 10.23 -18.96 4.52
CA SER A 127 11.41 -19.27 5.35
C SER A 127 11.11 -19.32 6.86
N HIS A 128 9.87 -19.64 7.27
CA HIS A 128 9.48 -19.86 8.67
C HIS A 128 9.79 -18.71 9.66
N ARG A 129 9.78 -17.45 9.20
CA ARG A 129 10.13 -16.28 10.03
C ARG A 129 9.11 -15.96 11.13
N PHE A 130 7.88 -16.46 11.00
CA PHE A 130 6.81 -16.33 11.98
C PHE A 130 5.91 -17.57 11.95
N PRO A 131 5.23 -17.91 13.06
CA PRO A 131 4.30 -19.04 13.10
C PRO A 131 3.02 -18.72 12.32
N ILE A 132 2.45 -19.73 11.65
CA ILE A 132 1.15 -19.67 11.00
C ILE A 132 0.23 -20.66 11.68
N ARG A 133 -0.87 -20.17 12.27
CA ARG A 133 -1.82 -21.01 13.01
C ARG A 133 -2.87 -21.64 12.07
N GLY A 134 -3.49 -22.73 12.49
CA GLY A 134 -4.58 -23.39 11.76
C GLY A 134 -4.15 -24.37 10.66
N GLY A 135 -5.13 -25.09 10.11
CA GLY A 135 -4.95 -26.14 9.10
C GLY A 135 -5.30 -25.72 7.66
N GLY A 136 -5.62 -24.43 7.42
CA GLY A 136 -6.09 -23.95 6.13
C GLY A 136 -5.01 -23.88 5.04
N GLY A 137 -5.44 -23.70 3.79
CA GLY A 137 -4.56 -23.57 2.63
C GLY A 137 -4.09 -22.14 2.37
N CYS A 138 -4.79 -21.12 2.87
CA CYS A 138 -4.48 -19.72 2.61
C CYS A 138 -4.30 -18.95 3.92
N ALA A 139 -3.27 -18.09 3.98
CA ALA A 139 -2.91 -17.36 5.17
C ALA A 139 -3.53 -15.96 5.22
N TYR A 140 -3.93 -15.55 6.43
CA TYR A 140 -4.51 -14.24 6.72
C TYR A 140 -3.99 -13.69 8.04
N LEU A 141 -4.09 -12.38 8.21
CA LEU A 141 -3.84 -11.66 9.45
C LEU A 141 -5.13 -11.58 10.26
N ASN A 142 -5.10 -12.01 11.52
CA ASN A 142 -6.18 -11.78 12.49
C ASN A 142 -5.76 -10.74 13.54
N ASP A 143 -6.51 -10.58 14.61
CA ASP A 143 -6.22 -9.63 15.70
C ASP A 143 -4.86 -9.87 16.40
N LYS A 144 -4.32 -11.09 16.36
CA LYS A 144 -3.15 -11.50 17.14
C LYS A 144 -1.93 -11.91 16.32
N ALA A 145 -2.14 -12.58 15.19
CA ALA A 145 -1.08 -13.26 14.46
C ALA A 145 -1.48 -13.58 13.01
N VAL A 146 -0.59 -14.29 12.32
CA VAL A 146 -0.89 -14.95 11.05
C VAL A 146 -1.57 -16.30 11.31
N SER A 147 -2.71 -16.52 10.66
CA SER A 147 -3.50 -17.74 10.73
C SER A 147 -3.84 -18.25 9.33
N SER A 148 -4.43 -19.43 9.21
CA SER A 148 -4.81 -20.03 7.94
C SER A 148 -6.25 -20.54 7.94
N SER A 149 -6.92 -20.44 6.80
CA SER A 149 -8.30 -20.94 6.62
C SER A 149 -8.52 -21.43 5.18
N ARG A 150 -9.76 -21.83 4.85
CA ARG A 150 -10.12 -22.24 3.49
C ARG A 150 -9.96 -21.03 2.55
N CYS A 151 -9.33 -21.24 1.40
CA CYS A 151 -9.08 -20.16 0.43
C CYS A 151 -10.37 -19.54 -0.15
N THR A 152 -11.51 -20.23 -0.01
CA THR A 152 -12.83 -19.76 -0.42
C THR A 152 -13.52 -18.87 0.61
N THR A 153 -13.00 -18.75 1.83
CA THR A 153 -13.56 -17.82 2.83
C THR A 153 -13.42 -16.39 2.32
N GLU A 154 -14.45 -15.57 2.50
CA GLU A 154 -14.40 -14.16 2.17
C GLU A 154 -13.73 -13.39 3.30
N ARG A 155 -12.72 -12.58 2.95
CA ARG A 155 -11.99 -11.71 3.88
C ARG A 155 -11.58 -10.45 3.16
N HIS A 156 -11.27 -9.41 3.92
CA HIS A 156 -10.49 -8.31 3.39
C HIS A 156 -9.11 -8.82 2.93
N TRP A 157 -8.34 -8.02 2.21
CA TRP A 157 -7.01 -8.41 1.76
C TRP A 157 -6.05 -7.23 1.74
N VAL A 158 -4.76 -7.54 1.79
CA VAL A 158 -3.70 -6.54 1.61
C VAL A 158 -2.97 -6.83 0.30
N CYS A 159 -2.86 -5.85 -0.58
CA CYS A 159 -1.94 -5.90 -1.72
C CYS A 159 -0.61 -5.24 -1.34
N SER A 160 0.50 -5.70 -1.92
CA SER A 160 1.78 -5.00 -1.86
C SER A 160 2.48 -4.94 -3.21
N LEU A 161 3.18 -3.83 -3.46
CA LEU A 161 4.16 -3.70 -4.53
C LEU A 161 5.42 -3.00 -4.02
N GLN A 162 6.55 -3.22 -4.70
CA GLN A 162 7.80 -2.50 -4.40
C GLN A 162 7.68 -1.06 -4.90
N SER A 163 8.01 -0.10 -4.05
CA SER A 163 8.07 1.31 -4.39
C SER A 163 9.22 1.53 -5.36
N THR A 164 8.91 1.87 -6.61
CA THR A 164 9.91 2.24 -7.60
C THR A 164 10.46 3.63 -7.25
N ARG A 165 11.73 3.70 -6.86
CA ARG A 165 12.50 4.91 -7.22
C ARG A 165 12.76 4.81 -8.72
N THR A 166 12.69 5.91 -9.45
CA THR A 166 13.22 6.05 -10.81
C THR A 166 14.76 5.88 -10.83
N ALA A 167 15.25 4.71 -10.41
CA ALA A 167 16.67 4.38 -10.26
C ALA A 167 17.07 3.09 -10.98
N ASP A 168 16.13 2.35 -11.59
CA ASP A 168 16.42 1.08 -12.27
C ASP A 168 16.41 1.20 -13.81
N LEU A 169 16.80 2.35 -14.37
CA LEU A 169 16.97 2.51 -15.82
C LEU A 169 18.42 2.67 -16.31
N GLU A 170 19.44 2.65 -15.44
CA GLU A 170 20.84 2.67 -15.91
C GLU A 170 21.75 1.76 -15.06
N ASP A 171 21.64 0.45 -15.24
CA ASP A 171 22.79 -0.45 -15.07
C ASP A 171 22.68 -1.65 -16.01
N THR A 172 22.83 -1.41 -17.31
CA THR A 172 23.04 -2.48 -18.29
C THR A 172 23.93 -1.98 -19.43
N THR A 173 25.04 -1.32 -19.14
CA THR A 173 26.10 -1.15 -20.15
C THR A 173 27.49 -1.03 -19.54
N GLN A 174 28.08 -2.17 -19.16
CA GLN A 174 29.53 -2.34 -19.19
C GLN A 174 29.88 -3.80 -19.47
N GLY A 175 30.28 -4.08 -20.71
CA GLY A 175 30.81 -5.39 -21.10
C GLY A 175 30.87 -5.62 -22.61
N SER A 176 31.75 -4.92 -23.32
CA SER A 176 32.64 -5.54 -24.34
C SER A 176 33.53 -4.47 -24.99
N GLN A 177 34.82 -4.51 -24.68
CA GLN A 177 35.88 -3.92 -25.49
C GLN A 177 36.54 -5.03 -26.31
N VAL A 178 37.03 -4.62 -27.48
CA VAL A 178 38.05 -5.24 -28.36
C VAL A 178 37.54 -6.16 -29.47
N LEU A 179 37.49 -5.61 -30.69
CA LEU A 179 38.09 -6.24 -31.86
C LEU A 179 38.86 -5.20 -32.67
N LYS A 180 40.18 -5.41 -32.70
CA LYS A 180 41.17 -4.71 -33.51
C LYS A 180 41.11 -5.26 -34.95
N HIS A 181 41.53 -4.41 -35.90
CA HIS A 181 41.78 -4.67 -37.33
C HIS A 181 40.55 -4.77 -38.24
N LEU A 182 40.32 -3.71 -39.01
CA LEU A 182 40.79 -3.55 -40.39
C LEU A 182 40.98 -2.05 -40.71
#